data_AF-A0A357VKE4-F1
#
_entry.id   AF-A0A357VKE4-F1
#
_cell.length_a   1.000
_cell.length_b   1.000
_cell.length_c   1.000
_cell.angle_alpha   90.00
_cell.angle_beta   90.00
_cell.angle_gamma   90.00
#
_symmetry.space_group_name_H-M   'P 1'
#
loop_
_entity.id
_entity.type
_entity.pdbx_description
1 polymer ?
#
loop_
_entity_poly.entity_id
_entity_poly.type
_entity_poly.pdbx_seq_one_letter_code
_entity_poly.pdbx_strand_id
1 'polypeptide(L)' 'MRGYLKLEDGSIFEGELISKNKKGYGEVVFTTGMTGYQEAITDPSYAGQIVVMTYPLIGNYGI' A
#
# COMPACT_ATOMS: atom_id res chain seq x y z
N MET A 1 -10.96 10.52 -3.19
CA MET A 1 -10.85 11.28 -1.90
C MET A 1 -9.37 11.43 -1.57
N ARG A 2 -8.88 12.59 -1.14
CA ARG A 2 -7.44 12.77 -0.90
C ARG A 2 -6.96 12.05 0.37
N GLY A 3 -5.79 11.44 0.30
CA GLY A 3 -5.09 10.80 1.41
C GLY A 3 -3.60 11.15 1.41
N TYR A 4 -2.95 10.88 2.53
CA TYR A 4 -1.54 11.19 2.74
C TYR A 4 -0.82 9.99 3.38
N LEU A 5 0.29 9.56 2.79
CA LEU A 5 1.28 8.72 3.44
C LEU A 5 2.33 9.63 4.07
N LYS A 6 2.50 9.55 5.39
CA LYS A 6 3.46 10.36 6.15
C LYS A 6 4.51 9.43 6.74
N LEU A 7 5.77 9.74 6.49
CA LEU A 7 6.91 8.98 7.00
C LEU A 7 7.51 9.67 8.22
N GLU A 8 8.26 8.90 9.01
CA GLU A 8 8.98 9.37 10.20
C GLU A 8 9.98 10.49 9.88
N ASP A 9 10.62 10.43 8.71
CA ASP A 9 11.60 11.41 8.25
C ASP A 9 10.98 12.78 7.85
N GLY A 10 9.65 12.91 7.93
CA GLY A 10 8.91 14.10 7.53
C GLY A 10 8.47 14.12 6.08
N SER A 11 8.81 13.11 5.27
CA SER A 11 8.33 12.97 3.89
C SER A 11 6.82 12.75 3.86
N ILE A 12 6.14 13.42 2.93
CA ILE A 12 4.69 13.33 2.74
C ILE A 12 4.38 13.06 1.28
N PHE A 13 3.61 11.99 1.03
CA PHE A 13 3.11 11.62 -0.29
C PHE A 13 1.60 11.78 -0.32
N GLU A 14 1.09 12.68 -1.17
CA GLU A 14 -0.34 12.85 -1.43
C GLU A 14 -0.82 11.85 -2.48
N GLY A 15 -2.02 11.31 -2.31
CA GLY A 15 -2.63 10.39 -3.27
C GLY A 15 -4.14 10.32 -3.17
N GLU A 16 -4.74 9.52 -4.05
CA GLU A 16 -6.17 9.22 -4.01
C GLU A 16 -6.45 7.93 -3.25
N LEU A 17 -7.36 8.00 -2.27
CA LEU A 17 -7.86 6.86 -1.53
C LEU A 17 -8.95 6.13 -2.33
N ILE A 18 -8.76 4.82 -2.50
CA ILE A 18 -9.69 3.92 -3.19
C ILE A 18 -10.89 3.57 -2.29
N SER A 19 -10.72 3.53 -0.97
CA SER A 19 -11.81 3.27 -0.02
C SER A 19 -11.93 4.34 1.06
N LYS A 20 -13.12 4.44 1.67
CA LYS A 20 -13.41 5.44 2.70
C LYS A 20 -12.94 4.95 4.07
N ASN A 21 -12.09 5.77 4.70
CA ASN A 21 -11.91 5.89 6.15
C ASN A 21 -11.30 4.70 6.91
N LYS A 22 -10.04 4.36 6.62
CA LYS A 22 -9.17 3.78 7.65
C LYS A 22 -7.82 4.50 7.66
N LYS A 23 -7.49 5.10 8.80
CA LYS A 23 -6.12 5.49 9.13
C LYS A 23 -5.38 4.20 9.47
N GLY A 24 -4.24 3.98 8.84
CA GLY A 24 -3.33 2.88 9.14
C GLY A 24 -2.01 3.45 9.66
N TYR A 25 -1.35 2.67 10.52
CA TYR A 25 0.00 2.93 11.01
C TYR A 25 0.78 1.64 10.86
N GLY A 26 2.04 1.72 10.46
CA GLY A 26 2.86 0.54 10.22
C GLY A 26 4.21 0.90 9.62
N GLU A 27 5.09 -0.09 9.58
CA GLU A 27 6.36 0.01 8.85
C GLU A 27 6.08 0.06 7.35
N VAL A 28 6.69 1.01 6.65
CA VAL A 28 6.57 1.13 5.20
C VAL A 28 7.60 0.22 4.55
N VAL A 29 7.13 -0.77 3.80
CA VAL A 29 7.96 -1.72 3.04
C VAL A 29 7.61 -1.64 1.56
N PHE A 30 8.52 -2.10 0.70
CA PHE A 30 8.24 -2.21 -0.73
C PHE A 30 8.51 -3.63 -1.23
N THR A 31 7.75 -4.04 -2.24
CA THR A 31 7.95 -5.33 -2.92
C THR A 31 8.14 -5.14 -4.42
N THR A 32 9.05 -5.93 -4.99
CA THR A 32 9.39 -5.92 -6.43
C THR A 32 8.54 -6.89 -7.25
N GLY A 33 7.56 -7.56 -6.63
CA GLY A 33 6.60 -8.42 -7.32
C GLY A 33 5.78 -7.63 -8.35
N MET A 34 5.73 -8.13 -9.58
CA MET A 34 4.94 -7.51 -10.67
C MET A 34 3.53 -8.08 -10.80
N THR A 35 3.26 -9.20 -10.12
CA THR A 35 1.99 -9.94 -10.13
C THR A 35 1.68 -10.44 -8.71
N GLY A 36 0.50 -11.01 -8.51
CA GLY A 36 0.13 -11.60 -7.22
C GLY A 36 -0.17 -10.57 -6.12
N TYR A 37 -0.77 -9.43 -6.47
CA TYR A 37 -1.08 -8.39 -5.49
C TYR A 37 -2.09 -8.87 -4.44
N GLN A 38 -2.95 -9.84 -4.77
CA GLN A 38 -3.94 -10.39 -3.84
C GLN A 38 -3.27 -11.23 -2.76
N GLU A 39 -2.33 -12.08 -3.15
CA GLU A 39 -1.52 -12.90 -2.26
C GLU A 39 -0.67 -11.99 -1.39
N ALA A 40 -0.06 -10.95 -1.97
CA ALA A 40 0.73 -9.99 -1.21
C ALA A 40 -0.09 -9.25 -0.14
N ILE A 41 -1.31 -8.79 -0.41
CA ILE A 41 -2.13 -8.09 0.61
C ILE A 41 -2.77 -9.02 1.64
N THR A 42 -2.77 -10.34 1.40
CA THR A 42 -3.33 -11.35 2.33
C THR A 42 -2.26 -12.16 3.05
N ASP A 43 -0.99 -11.99 2.71
CA ASP A 43 0.13 -12.67 3.33
C ASP A 43 0.33 -12.18 4.79
N PRO A 44 0.27 -13.09 5.79
CA PRO A 44 0.47 -12.75 7.19
C PRO A 44 1.82 -12.09 7.51
N SER A 45 2.85 -12.27 6.67
CA SER A 45 4.15 -11.64 6.86
C SER A 45 4.10 -10.11 6.80
N TYR A 46 3.11 -9.53 6.11
CA TYR A 46 2.90 -8.08 6.06
C TYR A 46 2.01 -7.53 7.19
N ALA A 47 1.70 -8.32 8.21
CA ALA A 47 0.88 -7.87 9.33
C ALA A 47 1.52 -6.64 10.02
N GLY A 48 0.77 -5.53 10.09
CA GLY A 48 1.24 -4.28 10.68
C GLY A 48 2.15 -3.44 9.77
N GLN A 49 2.26 -3.80 8.49
CA GLN A 49 3.05 -3.07 7.50
C GLN A 49 2.16 -2.34 6.48
N ILE A 50 2.74 -1.30 5.87
CA ILE A 50 2.19 -0.59 4.73
C ILE A 50 2.99 -1.03 3.51
N VAL A 51 2.37 -1.85 2.65
CA VAL A 51 3.03 -2.44 1.48
C VAL A 51 2.95 -1.51 0.28
N VAL A 52 4.11 -1.13 -0.25
CA VAL A 52 4.25 -0.33 -1.47
C VAL A 52 4.62 -1.25 -2.64
N MET A 53 3.77 -1.30 -3.65
CA MET A 53 4.05 -2.06 -4.87
C MET A 53 4.94 -1.22 -5.80
N THR A 54 6.07 -1.77 -6.25
CA THR A 54 6.90 -1.06 -7.25
C THR A 54 6.31 -1.11 -8.66
N TYR A 55 5.47 -2.12 -8.95
CA TYR A 55 4.80 -2.23 -10.24
C TYR A 55 3.61 -1.25 -10.32
N PRO A 56 3.52 -0.38 -11.34
CA PRO A 56 2.58 0.74 -11.34
C PRO A 56 1.13 0.35 -11.59
N LEU A 57 0.88 -0.80 -12.21
CA LEU A 57 -0.46 -1.22 -12.63
C LEU A 57 -0.98 -2.33 -11.71
N ILE A 58 -1.67 -1.95 -10.64
CA ILE A 58 -2.24 -2.87 -9.65
C ILE A 58 -3.76 -2.98 -9.87
N GLY A 59 -4.31 -4.19 -9.75
CA GLY A 59 -5.73 -4.44 -9.96
C GLY A 59 -6.12 -4.79 -11.39
N ASN A 60 -5.16 -5.06 -12.28
CA ASN A 60 -5.42 -5.39 -13.70
C ASN A 60 -6.39 -6.57 -13.90
N TYR A 61 -6.48 -7.48 -12.93
CA TYR A 61 -7.34 -8.67 -13.00
C TYR A 61 -8.52 -8.63 -12.01
N GLY A 62 -8.68 -7.54 -11.24
CA GLY A 62 -9.75 -7.38 -10.26
C GLY A 62 -9.72 -8.40 -9.11
N ILE A 63 -10.82 -8.42 -8.35
CA ILE A 63 -11.32 -9.47 -7.44
C ILE A 63 -12.85 -9.43 -7.54
#